data_AF-A0A3L7UYE4-F1
#
_entry.id   AF-A0A3L7UYE4-F1
#
_cell.length_a   1.000
_cell.length_b   1.000
_cell.length_c   1.000
_cell.angle_alpha   90.00
_cell.angle_beta   90.00
_cell.angle_gamma   90.00
#
_symmetry.space_group_name_H-M   'P 1'
#
loop_
_entity.id
_entity.type
_entity.pdbx_description
1 polymer ?
#
loop_
_entity_poly.entity_id
_entity_poly.type
_entity_poly.pdbx_seq_one_letter_code
_entity_poly.pdbx_strand_id
1 'polypeptide(L)'
;MLNIVLATSETDVMIAPHHPLSSLERRPEFAGLLRENQQFATGSGKGIGESINGWFDRLMLQSGIHTSPMLWLGFCLLSALTFGGMSLVLLENPVPVMFLSAFGLLLPVGIAIVLRTRRQSAIVTQLPGMTDELARSARAGRNLEQSLMLVAGDTPAPLGNELKISARRMEMGLDVASSVRDLADRTGVSTLTMFSSALALHQDTGGDLIVVLERLGASVRDRQHFIARQQAATVSSRWAALMMISIPFIVLTIYSAWYPSYFETLTSSKAGQISFWGGVTGLLTGSLIVQRILGRTTRF
;
A
#
# COMPACT_ATOMS: atom_id res chain seq x y z
N MET A 1 -77.86 -42.83 9.04
CA MET A 1 -77.76 -41.40 9.41
C MET A 1 -76.28 -41.09 9.51
N LEU A 2 -75.71 -40.25 8.62
CA LEU A 2 -75.52 -38.80 8.83
C LEU A 2 -74.89 -38.53 10.22
N ASN A 3 -73.83 -37.75 10.43
CA ASN A 3 -73.10 -36.78 9.62
C ASN A 3 -71.92 -36.26 10.49
N ILE A 4 -70.81 -35.87 9.84
CA ILE A 4 -70.03 -34.62 10.04
C ILE A 4 -69.42 -34.31 11.44
N VAL A 5 -68.08 -34.16 11.49
CA VAL A 5 -67.30 -32.92 11.75
C VAL A 5 -65.86 -33.30 12.18
N LEU A 6 -64.88 -32.47 11.76
CA LEU A 6 -63.40 -32.47 11.98
C LEU A 6 -62.65 -32.94 10.71
N ALA A 7 -62.23 -32.10 9.76
CA ALA A 7 -61.25 -30.98 9.87
C ALA A 7 -60.05 -31.42 10.74
N THR A 8 -58.80 -31.51 10.30
CA THR A 8 -58.02 -30.56 9.48
C THR A 8 -56.65 -31.20 9.17
N SER A 9 -56.15 -31.01 7.94
CA SER A 9 -54.75 -31.10 7.46
C SER A 9 -53.71 -31.94 8.23
N GLU A 10 -53.35 -33.10 7.68
CA GLU A 10 -51.96 -33.58 7.72
C GLU A 10 -51.22 -32.97 6.53
N THR A 11 -50.27 -32.08 6.81
CA THR A 11 -49.33 -31.55 5.83
C THR A 11 -48.16 -32.53 5.74
N ASP A 12 -48.20 -33.39 4.74
CA ASP A 12 -47.07 -34.23 4.38
C ASP A 12 -45.99 -33.35 3.73
N VAL A 13 -45.06 -32.86 4.53
CA VAL A 13 -43.91 -32.08 4.06
C VAL A 13 -42.97 -33.06 3.35
N MET A 14 -43.11 -33.15 2.03
CA MET A 14 -42.17 -33.82 1.14
C MET A 14 -40.78 -33.15 1.25
N ILE A 15 -39.90 -33.75 2.06
CA ILE A 15 -38.48 -33.42 2.12
C ILE A 15 -37.84 -33.95 0.84
N ALA A 16 -37.44 -33.04 -0.06
CA ALA A 16 -36.72 -33.39 -1.28
C ALA A 16 -35.41 -34.16 -0.95
N PRO A 17 -34.99 -35.13 -1.79
CA PRO A 17 -33.79 -35.91 -1.55
C PRO A 17 -32.55 -34.99 -1.53
N HIS A 18 -31.75 -35.10 -0.48
CA HIS A 18 -30.51 -34.37 -0.31
C HIS A 18 -29.47 -34.91 -1.29
N HIS A 19 -29.33 -34.26 -2.45
CA HIS A 19 -28.23 -34.57 -3.35
C HIS A 19 -26.90 -34.22 -2.67
N PRO A 20 -25.98 -35.18 -2.47
CA PRO A 20 -24.68 -34.87 -1.90
C PRO A 20 -23.92 -33.93 -2.86
N LEU A 21 -23.42 -32.82 -2.33
CA LEU A 21 -22.71 -31.76 -3.08
C LEU A 21 -21.46 -32.26 -3.82
N SER A 22 -21.00 -33.49 -3.55
CA SER A 22 -19.94 -34.18 -4.27
C SER A 22 -20.31 -34.58 -5.71
N SER A 23 -21.60 -34.54 -6.07
CA SER A 23 -22.11 -34.87 -7.41
C SER A 23 -22.21 -33.67 -8.36
N LEU A 24 -21.89 -32.46 -7.90
CA LEU A 24 -21.88 -31.27 -8.75
C LEU A 24 -20.58 -31.23 -9.57
N GLU A 25 -20.70 -31.54 -10.85
CA GLU A 25 -19.64 -31.45 -11.84
C GLU A 25 -19.08 -30.01 -11.87
N ARG A 26 -17.79 -29.85 -11.56
CA ARG A 26 -17.12 -28.53 -11.58
C ARG A 26 -17.09 -28.00 -13.01
N ARG A 27 -18.06 -27.16 -13.36
CA ARG A 27 -18.15 -26.52 -14.68
C ARG A 27 -17.23 -25.29 -14.70
N PRO A 28 -16.12 -25.31 -15.47
CA PRO A 28 -15.17 -24.19 -15.53
C PRO A 28 -15.77 -22.92 -16.14
N GLU A 29 -16.91 -23.02 -16.83
CA GLU A 29 -17.63 -21.88 -17.41
C GLU A 29 -18.08 -20.86 -16.36
N PHE A 30 -18.44 -21.30 -15.15
CA PHE A 30 -18.89 -20.42 -14.07
C PHE A 30 -17.73 -19.84 -13.25
N ALA A 31 -16.51 -20.38 -13.39
CA ALA A 31 -15.31 -19.80 -12.78
C ALA A 31 -15.02 -18.40 -13.34
N GLY A 32 -15.42 -18.13 -14.59
CA GLY A 32 -15.34 -16.80 -15.20
C GLY A 32 -16.35 -15.79 -14.67
N LEU A 33 -17.49 -16.23 -14.12
CA LEU A 33 -18.52 -15.35 -13.54
C LEU A 33 -18.19 -14.93 -12.09
N LEU A 34 -17.39 -15.74 -11.39
CA LEU A 34 -16.81 -15.41 -10.08
C LEU A 34 -15.50 -14.61 -10.20
N ARG A 35 -14.89 -14.54 -11.39
CA ARG A 35 -14.03 -13.42 -11.77
C ARG A 35 -14.93 -12.22 -12.00
N GLU A 36 -15.60 -11.77 -10.94
CA GLU A 36 -15.98 -10.38 -10.85
C GLU A 36 -14.66 -9.63 -10.92
N ASN A 37 -14.43 -9.17 -12.13
CA ASN A 37 -13.33 -8.36 -12.55
C ASN A 37 -13.46 -7.06 -11.77
N GLN A 38 -12.99 -7.06 -10.53
CA GLN A 38 -12.51 -5.89 -9.84
C GLN A 38 -11.21 -5.46 -10.56
N GLN A 39 -11.30 -5.27 -11.89
CA GLN A 39 -10.46 -4.34 -12.62
C GLN A 39 -10.80 -2.99 -12.02
N PHE A 40 -10.11 -2.68 -10.92
CA PHE A 40 -9.88 -1.32 -10.50
C PHE A 40 -9.31 -0.60 -11.72
N ALA A 41 -10.18 0.11 -12.44
CA ALA A 41 -9.94 0.95 -13.60
C ALA A 41 -8.53 0.80 -14.19
N THR A 42 -8.20 -0.35 -14.78
CA THR A 42 -7.06 -0.42 -15.70
C THR A 42 -7.55 0.19 -16.99
N GLY A 43 -7.64 1.52 -16.98
CA GLY A 43 -7.81 2.34 -18.18
C GLY A 43 -6.67 1.99 -19.13
N SER A 44 -6.98 1.21 -20.15
CA SER A 44 -6.09 0.89 -21.26
C SER A 44 -6.01 2.08 -22.24
N GLY A 45 -5.77 3.28 -21.72
CA GLY A 45 -5.57 4.51 -22.48
C GLY A 45 -4.15 5.03 -22.27
N LYS A 46 -3.40 5.27 -23.35
CA LYS A 46 -2.01 5.80 -23.32
C LYS A 46 -1.97 7.30 -22.98
N GLY A 47 -2.72 7.76 -21.98
CA GLY A 47 -2.77 9.14 -21.51
C GLY A 47 -1.99 9.34 -20.20
N ILE A 48 -1.16 10.40 -20.14
CA ILE A 48 -0.41 10.78 -18.93
C ILE A 48 -1.37 11.01 -17.74
N GLY A 49 -2.57 11.54 -17.98
CA GLY A 49 -3.59 11.77 -16.95
C GLY A 49 -4.17 10.50 -16.32
N GLU A 50 -4.53 9.49 -17.13
CA GLU A 50 -5.06 8.22 -16.61
C GLU A 50 -3.98 7.41 -15.88
N SER A 51 -2.72 7.51 -16.31
CA SER A 51 -1.59 6.87 -15.62
C SER A 51 -1.35 7.44 -14.23
N ILE A 52 -1.54 8.76 -14.05
CA ILE A 52 -1.45 9.44 -12.75
C ILE A 52 -2.61 9.02 -11.85
N ASN A 53 -3.83 8.98 -12.38
CA ASN A 53 -5.01 8.52 -11.63
C ASN A 53 -4.87 7.07 -11.17
N GLY A 54 -4.50 6.15 -12.07
CA GLY A 54 -4.32 4.74 -11.70
C GLY A 54 -3.15 4.48 -10.74
N TRP A 55 -2.14 5.36 -10.70
CA TRP A 55 -1.11 5.31 -9.67
C TRP A 55 -1.63 5.79 -8.31
N PHE A 56 -2.42 6.88 -8.30
CA PHE A 56 -2.99 7.45 -7.08
C PHE A 56 -4.05 6.54 -6.44
N ASP A 57 -4.89 5.91 -7.26
CA ASP A 57 -5.87 4.93 -6.78
C ASP A 57 -5.18 3.73 -6.12
N ARG A 58 -4.11 3.21 -6.73
CA ARG A 58 -3.29 2.16 -6.13
C ARG A 58 -2.62 2.63 -4.84
N LEU A 59 -2.18 3.88 -4.76
CA LEU A 59 -1.62 4.47 -3.55
C LEU A 59 -2.65 4.50 -2.42
N MET A 60 -3.90 4.84 -2.71
CA MET A 60 -4.99 4.89 -1.73
C MET A 60 -5.44 3.51 -1.27
N LEU A 61 -5.60 2.56 -2.21
CA LEU A 61 -5.91 1.18 -1.86
C LEU A 61 -4.83 0.57 -0.96
N GLN A 62 -3.56 0.78 -1.32
CA GLN A 62 -2.43 0.24 -0.57
C GLN A 62 -2.14 0.98 0.74
N SER A 63 -2.58 2.24 0.89
CA SER A 63 -2.48 2.97 2.17
C SER A 63 -3.56 2.55 3.18
N GLY A 64 -4.62 1.86 2.75
CA GLY A 64 -5.70 1.39 3.62
C GLY A 64 -6.69 2.48 4.00
N ILE A 65 -6.69 3.59 3.26
CA ILE A 65 -7.63 4.67 3.41
C ILE A 65 -8.88 4.30 2.61
N HIS A 66 -9.96 3.91 3.29
CA HIS A 66 -11.24 3.54 2.67
C HIS A 66 -12.05 4.73 2.12
N THR A 67 -11.53 5.96 2.17
CA THR A 67 -12.24 7.14 1.63
C THR A 67 -12.07 7.25 0.12
N SER A 68 -13.08 7.81 -0.55
CA SER A 68 -13.09 7.95 -2.01
C SER A 68 -11.91 8.79 -2.50
N PRO A 69 -11.27 8.43 -3.63
CA PRO A 69 -10.15 9.19 -4.19
C PRO A 69 -10.46 10.67 -4.43
N MET A 70 -11.71 10.97 -4.78
CA MET A 70 -12.23 12.32 -4.97
C MET A 70 -12.13 13.19 -3.70
N LEU A 71 -12.42 12.64 -2.52
CA LEU A 71 -12.36 13.39 -1.25
C LEU A 71 -10.92 13.74 -0.87
N TRP A 72 -9.98 12.86 -1.20
CA TRP A 72 -8.56 13.08 -0.92
C TRP A 72 -7.93 14.12 -1.83
N LEU A 73 -8.31 14.12 -3.12
CA LEU A 73 -8.00 15.23 -4.02
C LEU A 73 -8.61 16.54 -3.51
N GLY A 74 -9.83 16.49 -2.94
CA GLY A 74 -10.45 17.61 -2.24
C GLY A 74 -9.58 18.14 -1.09
N PHE A 75 -9.08 17.27 -0.21
CA PHE A 75 -8.14 17.66 0.85
C PHE A 75 -6.82 18.22 0.32
N CYS A 76 -6.30 17.70 -0.80
CA CYS A 76 -5.11 18.24 -1.46
C CYS A 76 -5.33 19.66 -2.00
N LEU A 77 -6.50 19.90 -2.59
CA LEU A 77 -6.88 21.21 -3.08
C LEU A 77 -7.06 22.19 -1.91
N LEU A 78 -7.73 21.75 -0.84
CA LEU A 78 -7.97 22.55 0.36
C LEU A 78 -6.67 22.90 1.09
N SER A 79 -5.73 21.97 1.22
CA SER A 79 -4.41 22.23 1.80
C SER A 79 -3.58 23.18 0.93
N ALA A 80 -3.65 23.05 -0.40
CA ALA A 80 -2.98 23.98 -1.30
C ALA A 80 -3.58 25.40 -1.22
N LEU A 81 -4.90 25.51 -1.04
CA LEU A 81 -5.62 26.78 -0.88
C LEU A 81 -5.34 27.44 0.47
N THR A 82 -5.27 26.68 1.56
CA THR A 82 -4.95 27.23 2.88
C THR A 82 -3.49 27.67 2.96
N PHE A 83 -2.53 26.87 2.49
CA PHE A 83 -1.12 27.28 2.47
C PHE A 83 -0.84 28.41 1.47
N GLY A 84 -1.47 28.39 0.29
CA GLY A 84 -1.37 29.46 -0.71
C GLY A 84 -2.01 30.76 -0.22
N GLY A 85 -3.21 30.68 0.37
CA GLY A 85 -3.93 31.82 0.93
C GLY A 85 -3.23 32.43 2.15
N MET A 86 -2.73 31.59 3.06
CA MET A 86 -1.92 32.03 4.21
C MET A 86 -0.64 32.75 3.75
N SER A 87 0.02 32.25 2.69
CA SER A 87 1.20 32.91 2.13
C SER A 87 0.91 34.26 1.50
N LEU A 88 -0.27 34.44 0.88
CA LEU A 88 -0.68 35.72 0.29
C LEU A 88 -0.91 36.80 1.37
N VAL A 89 -1.49 36.42 2.51
CA VAL A 89 -1.78 37.34 3.62
C VAL A 89 -0.51 37.79 4.36
N LEU A 90 0.52 36.94 4.44
CA LEU A 90 1.71 37.21 5.24
C LEU A 90 2.84 37.93 4.50
N LEU A 91 3.01 37.68 3.20
CA LEU A 91 4.28 37.99 2.52
C LEU A 91 4.15 39.01 1.37
N GLU A 92 2.94 39.35 0.91
CA GLU A 92 2.62 40.28 -0.21
C GLU A 92 3.41 40.08 -1.52
N ASN A 93 4.28 39.06 -1.58
CA ASN A 93 5.22 38.77 -2.65
C ASN A 93 4.76 37.52 -3.42
N PRO A 94 4.79 37.53 -4.76
CA PRO A 94 4.25 36.43 -5.57
C PRO A 94 5.12 35.16 -5.55
N VAL A 95 6.43 35.30 -5.27
CA VAL A 95 7.38 34.18 -5.29
C VAL A 95 7.14 33.16 -4.15
N PRO A 96 7.04 33.55 -2.85
CA PRO A 96 6.79 32.58 -1.77
C PRO A 96 5.44 31.86 -1.88
N VAL A 97 4.43 32.52 -2.46
CA VAL A 97 3.09 31.94 -2.67
C VAL A 97 3.14 30.70 -3.57
N MET A 98 3.92 30.75 -4.65
CA MET A 98 4.08 29.63 -5.58
C MET A 98 4.74 28.42 -4.90
N PHE A 99 5.77 28.64 -4.08
CA PHE A 99 6.45 27.57 -3.36
C PHE A 99 5.59 26.97 -2.24
N LEU A 100 4.92 27.80 -1.43
CA LEU A 100 4.06 27.30 -0.34
C LEU A 100 2.81 26.59 -0.87
N SER A 101 2.21 27.07 -1.97
CA SER A 101 1.07 26.40 -2.61
C SER A 101 1.47 25.04 -3.21
N ALA A 102 2.62 24.97 -3.90
CA ALA A 102 3.16 23.71 -4.40
C ALA A 102 3.46 22.73 -3.25
N PHE A 103 4.01 23.23 -2.14
CA PHE A 103 4.25 22.42 -0.94
C PHE A 103 2.95 21.91 -0.31
N GLY A 104 1.93 22.76 -0.22
CA GLY A 104 0.60 22.40 0.28
C GLY A 104 -0.11 21.31 -0.54
N LEU A 105 0.16 21.25 -1.85
CA LEU A 105 -0.36 20.19 -2.73
C LEU A 105 0.43 18.87 -2.60
N LEU A 106 1.74 18.92 -2.38
CA LEU A 106 2.59 17.73 -2.21
C LEU A 106 2.46 17.08 -0.83
N LEU A 107 2.21 17.87 0.22
CA LEU A 107 2.15 17.42 1.61
C LEU A 107 1.19 16.23 1.83
N PRO A 108 -0.08 16.30 1.39
CA PRO A 108 -0.98 15.15 1.49
C PRO A 108 -0.46 13.96 0.69
N VAL A 109 -0.03 14.12 -0.56
CA VAL A 109 0.53 12.99 -1.34
C VAL A 109 1.69 12.31 -0.59
N GLY A 110 2.56 13.09 0.07
CA GLY A 110 3.62 12.59 0.93
C GLY A 110 3.10 11.77 2.13
N ILE A 111 2.07 12.25 2.83
CA ILE A 111 1.42 11.53 3.92
C ILE A 111 0.87 10.18 3.44
N ALA A 112 0.19 10.14 2.30
CA ALA A 112 -0.35 8.90 1.73
C ALA A 112 0.75 7.86 1.43
N ILE A 113 1.88 8.31 0.87
CA ILE A 113 3.06 7.47 0.62
C ILE A 113 3.62 6.93 1.94
N VAL A 114 3.72 7.75 2.98
CA VAL A 114 4.21 7.32 4.30
C VAL A 114 3.26 6.29 4.91
N LEU A 115 1.95 6.53 4.88
CA LEU A 115 0.95 5.57 5.39
C LEU A 115 1.04 4.23 4.67
N ARG A 116 1.10 4.24 3.34
CA ARG A 116 1.34 3.03 2.53
C ARG A 116 2.61 2.31 2.94
N THR A 117 3.71 3.03 3.07
CA THR A 117 5.01 2.44 3.42
C THR A 117 4.97 1.81 4.82
N ARG A 118 4.33 2.47 5.79
CA ARG A 118 4.14 1.93 7.14
C ARG A 118 3.27 0.69 7.14
N ARG A 119 2.15 0.70 6.39
CA ARG A 119 1.26 -0.46 6.26
C ARG A 119 1.98 -1.65 5.61
N GLN A 120 2.69 -1.43 4.51
CA GLN A 120 3.48 -2.45 3.83
C GLN A 120 4.59 -3.02 4.72
N SER A 121 5.28 -2.15 5.48
CA SER A 121 6.28 -2.60 6.44
C SER A 121 5.67 -3.46 7.54
N ALA A 122 4.50 -3.10 8.08
CA ALA A 122 3.81 -3.91 9.08
C ALA A 122 3.42 -5.29 8.52
N ILE A 123 2.92 -5.34 7.28
CA ILE A 123 2.63 -6.61 6.58
C ILE A 123 3.88 -7.46 6.45
N VAL A 124 4.99 -6.88 5.98
CA VAL A 124 6.26 -7.60 5.81
C VAL A 124 6.74 -8.17 7.14
N THR A 125 6.65 -7.42 8.24
CA THR A 125 7.05 -7.87 9.58
C THR A 125 6.21 -9.05 10.08
N GLN A 126 4.91 -9.08 9.74
CA GLN A 126 3.97 -10.14 10.15
C GLN A 126 4.10 -11.42 9.31
N LEU A 127 4.68 -11.36 8.10
CA LEU A 127 4.78 -12.49 7.17
C LEU A 127 5.47 -13.74 7.74
N PRO A 128 6.67 -13.68 8.38
CA PRO A 128 7.33 -14.89 8.88
C PRO A 128 6.50 -15.66 9.91
N GLY A 129 5.90 -14.94 10.87
CA GLY A 129 5.06 -15.55 11.90
C GLY A 129 3.85 -16.23 11.30
N MET A 130 3.20 -15.58 10.33
CA MET A 130 2.09 -16.16 9.57
C MET A 130 2.51 -17.41 8.79
N THR A 131 3.67 -17.42 8.13
CA THR A 131 4.15 -18.61 7.40
C THR A 131 4.49 -19.78 8.33
N ASP A 132 5.03 -19.50 9.51
CA ASP A 132 5.31 -20.54 10.51
C ASP A 132 4.01 -21.13 11.08
N GLU A 133 3.01 -20.29 11.33
CA GLU A 133 1.67 -20.72 11.75
C GLU A 133 0.97 -21.56 10.68
N LEU A 134 1.07 -21.16 9.41
CA LEU A 134 0.57 -21.96 8.29
C LEU A 134 1.27 -23.32 8.21
N ALA A 135 2.60 -23.37 8.35
CA ALA A 135 3.35 -24.63 8.34
C ALA A 135 2.98 -25.55 9.53
N ARG A 136 2.69 -24.98 10.71
CA ARG A 136 2.18 -25.74 11.87
C ARG A 136 0.77 -26.25 11.63
N SER A 137 -0.10 -25.44 11.04
CA SER A 137 -1.48 -25.80 10.72
C SER A 137 -1.55 -26.89 9.64
N ALA A 138 -0.71 -26.80 8.60
CA ALA A 138 -0.58 -27.83 7.56
C ALA A 138 -0.08 -29.16 8.15
N ARG A 139 0.87 -29.13 9.09
CA ARG A 139 1.32 -30.32 9.83
C ARG A 139 0.21 -31.01 10.64
N ALA A 140 -0.79 -30.26 11.09
CA ALA A 140 -1.95 -30.81 11.78
C ALA A 140 -2.94 -31.52 10.82
N GLY A 141 -2.60 -31.63 9.52
CA GLY A 141 -3.41 -32.33 8.52
C GLY A 141 -4.59 -31.51 7.98
N ARG A 142 -4.65 -30.21 8.30
CA ARG A 142 -5.68 -29.31 7.76
C ARG A 142 -5.41 -29.02 6.29
N ASN A 143 -6.48 -28.85 5.52
CA ASN A 143 -6.34 -28.34 4.17
C ASN A 143 -5.88 -26.87 4.19
N LEU A 144 -5.25 -26.42 3.11
CA LEU A 144 -4.64 -25.10 3.06
C LEU A 144 -5.64 -23.96 3.24
N GLU A 145 -6.89 -24.15 2.80
CA GLU A 145 -7.97 -23.17 2.95
C GLU A 145 -8.35 -22.95 4.42
N GLN A 146 -8.56 -24.04 5.17
CA GLN A 146 -8.84 -24.02 6.60
C GLN A 146 -7.64 -23.53 7.40
N SER A 147 -6.42 -23.90 7.00
CA SER A 147 -5.20 -23.37 7.60
C SER A 147 -5.12 -21.86 7.43
N LEU A 148 -5.41 -21.34 6.24
CA LEU A 148 -5.38 -19.91 5.97
C LEU A 148 -6.45 -19.15 6.75
N MET A 149 -7.67 -19.69 6.84
CA MET A 149 -8.74 -19.08 7.66
C MET A 149 -8.38 -18.99 9.14
N LEU A 150 -7.80 -20.05 9.70
CA LEU A 150 -7.35 -20.07 11.10
C LEU A 150 -6.28 -18.99 11.33
N VAL A 151 -5.22 -19.03 10.53
CA VAL A 151 -4.07 -18.12 10.68
C VAL A 151 -4.47 -16.66 10.39
N ALA A 152 -5.44 -16.43 9.51
CA ALA A 152 -5.99 -15.11 9.27
C ALA A 152 -6.73 -14.54 10.50
N GLY A 153 -7.27 -15.40 11.37
CA GLY A 153 -7.87 -15.03 12.65
C GLY A 153 -6.83 -14.62 13.70
N ASP A 154 -5.73 -15.35 13.77
CA ASP A 154 -4.65 -15.15 14.76
C ASP A 154 -3.67 -14.03 14.37
N THR A 155 -3.55 -13.74 13.07
CA THR A 155 -2.67 -12.68 12.57
C THR A 155 -3.28 -11.29 12.84
N PRO A 156 -2.55 -10.35 13.48
CA PRO A 156 -3.05 -8.99 13.71
C PRO A 156 -3.27 -8.21 12.39
N ALA A 157 -4.11 -7.18 12.45
CA ALA A 157 -4.22 -6.21 11.35
C ALA A 157 -2.87 -5.49 11.13
N PRO A 158 -2.51 -5.09 9.90
CA PRO A 158 -3.31 -5.12 8.67
C PRO A 158 -3.29 -6.44 7.87
N LEU A 159 -2.33 -7.35 8.10
CA LEU A 159 -2.21 -8.58 7.31
C LEU A 159 -3.39 -9.53 7.54
N GLY A 160 -3.84 -9.71 8.78
CA GLY A 160 -4.95 -10.60 9.11
C GLY A 160 -6.24 -10.26 8.36
N ASN A 161 -6.58 -8.98 8.23
CA ASN A 161 -7.76 -8.53 7.48
C ASN A 161 -7.67 -8.92 6.00
N GLU A 162 -6.50 -8.73 5.38
CA GLU A 162 -6.28 -9.08 3.98
C GLU A 162 -6.24 -10.61 3.75
N LEU A 163 -5.73 -11.36 4.72
CA LEU A 163 -5.78 -12.83 4.70
C LEU A 163 -7.21 -13.35 4.80
N LYS A 164 -8.07 -12.77 5.64
CA LYS A 164 -9.49 -13.15 5.75
C LYS A 164 -10.23 -13.01 4.42
N ILE A 165 -9.96 -11.93 3.67
CA ILE A 165 -10.53 -11.71 2.33
C ILE A 165 -10.07 -12.82 1.38
N SER A 166 -8.78 -13.15 1.42
CA SER A 166 -8.18 -14.15 0.52
C SER A 166 -8.64 -15.56 0.84
N ALA A 167 -8.79 -15.88 2.12
CA ALA A 167 -9.28 -17.16 2.60
C ALA A 167 -10.77 -17.35 2.26
N ARG A 168 -11.61 -16.30 2.39
CA ARG A 168 -13.00 -16.34 1.90
C ARG A 168 -13.09 -16.55 0.39
N ARG A 169 -12.16 -15.99 -0.39
CA ARG A 169 -12.10 -16.23 -1.84
C ARG A 169 -11.80 -17.68 -2.17
N MET A 170 -10.92 -18.31 -1.40
CA MET A 170 -10.63 -19.74 -1.52
C MET A 170 -11.84 -20.60 -1.15
N GLU A 171 -12.58 -20.26 -0.09
CA GLU A 171 -13.85 -20.93 0.26
C GLU A 171 -14.90 -20.85 -0.87
N MET A 172 -14.87 -19.78 -1.67
CA MET A 172 -15.71 -19.61 -2.86
C MET A 172 -15.21 -20.41 -4.09
N GLY A 173 -14.16 -21.22 -3.94
CA GLY A 173 -13.62 -22.08 -4.99
C GLY A 173 -12.61 -21.40 -5.91
N LEU A 174 -12.09 -20.21 -5.56
CA LEU A 174 -10.98 -19.61 -6.28
C LEU A 174 -9.69 -20.35 -5.95
N ASP A 175 -8.85 -20.55 -6.96
CA ASP A 175 -7.56 -21.21 -6.79
C ASP A 175 -6.68 -20.46 -5.76
N VAL A 176 -5.92 -21.24 -4.99
CA VAL A 176 -5.08 -20.74 -3.91
C VAL A 176 -4.02 -19.78 -4.43
N ALA A 177 -3.29 -20.14 -5.48
CA ALA A 177 -2.27 -19.28 -6.05
C ALA A 177 -2.87 -17.96 -6.58
N SER A 178 -4.05 -18.03 -7.20
CA SER A 178 -4.77 -16.85 -7.66
C SER A 178 -5.22 -15.93 -6.51
N SER A 179 -5.72 -16.50 -5.41
CA SER A 179 -6.22 -15.76 -4.24
C SER A 179 -5.09 -15.05 -3.50
N VAL A 180 -3.94 -15.71 -3.38
CA VAL A 180 -2.73 -15.15 -2.77
C VAL A 180 -2.05 -14.13 -3.70
N ARG A 181 -2.18 -14.27 -5.02
CA ARG A 181 -1.70 -13.26 -5.97
C ARG A 181 -2.51 -11.97 -5.87
N ASP A 182 -3.83 -12.08 -5.79
CA ASP A 182 -4.69 -10.91 -5.56
C ASP A 182 -4.37 -10.21 -4.23
N LEU A 183 -4.11 -10.98 -3.17
CA LEU A 183 -3.57 -10.44 -1.91
C LEU A 183 -2.28 -9.64 -2.10
N ALA A 184 -1.35 -10.13 -2.93
CA ALA A 184 -0.11 -9.43 -3.23
C ALA A 184 -0.37 -8.11 -3.98
N ASP A 185 -1.33 -8.09 -4.91
CA ASP A 185 -1.68 -6.91 -5.69
C ASP A 185 -2.38 -5.84 -4.83
N ARG A 186 -3.31 -6.25 -3.95
CA ARG A 186 -4.00 -5.35 -3.01
C ARG A 186 -3.06 -4.71 -2.00
N THR A 187 -2.09 -5.46 -1.50
CA THR A 187 -1.12 -4.97 -0.50
C THR A 187 0.09 -4.26 -1.12
N GLY A 188 0.43 -4.60 -2.38
CA GLY A 188 1.61 -4.09 -3.09
C GLY A 188 2.93 -4.57 -2.50
N VAL A 189 2.94 -5.67 -1.74
CA VAL A 189 4.14 -6.21 -1.08
C VAL A 189 4.77 -7.29 -1.96
N SER A 190 5.96 -7.01 -2.50
CA SER A 190 6.68 -7.94 -3.39
C SER A 190 6.94 -9.33 -2.80
N THR A 191 7.11 -9.44 -1.48
CA THR A 191 7.32 -10.73 -0.80
C THR A 191 6.09 -11.65 -0.93
N LEU A 192 4.87 -11.08 -0.94
CA LEU A 192 3.64 -11.86 -1.15
C LEU A 192 3.55 -12.37 -2.60
N THR A 193 4.10 -11.63 -3.57
CA THR A 193 4.19 -12.09 -4.97
C THR A 193 5.10 -13.31 -5.10
N MET A 194 6.23 -13.34 -4.37
CA MET A 194 7.10 -14.53 -4.29
C MET A 194 6.37 -15.69 -3.63
N PHE A 195 5.64 -15.43 -2.55
CA PHE A 195 4.84 -16.42 -1.83
C PHE A 195 3.76 -17.07 -2.73
N SER A 196 2.96 -16.27 -3.47
CA SER A 196 1.97 -16.80 -4.43
C SER A 196 2.61 -17.65 -5.54
N SER A 197 3.79 -17.26 -6.04
CA SER A 197 4.46 -17.97 -7.11
C SER A 197 5.04 -19.30 -6.64
N ALA A 198 5.60 -19.34 -5.43
CA ALA A 198 6.06 -20.59 -4.83
C ALA A 198 4.90 -21.56 -4.54
N LEU A 199 3.73 -21.02 -4.16
CA LEU A 199 2.54 -21.82 -3.90
C LEU A 199 1.93 -22.38 -5.20
N ALA A 200 1.91 -21.59 -6.27
CA ALA A 200 1.54 -22.05 -7.61
C ALA A 200 2.44 -23.20 -8.07
N LEU A 201 3.76 -23.01 -7.94
CA LEU A 201 4.73 -24.04 -8.29
C LEU A 201 4.51 -25.33 -7.50
N HIS A 202 4.19 -25.22 -6.21
CA HIS A 202 3.88 -26.35 -5.36
C HIS A 202 2.61 -27.09 -5.80
N GLN A 203 1.54 -26.39 -6.19
CA GLN A 203 0.33 -27.01 -6.73
C GLN A 203 0.61 -27.79 -8.02
N ASP A 204 1.48 -27.25 -8.89
CA ASP A 204 1.85 -27.90 -10.16
C ASP A 204 2.75 -29.13 -9.97
N THR A 205 3.67 -29.09 -8.98
CA THR A 205 4.66 -30.17 -8.75
C THR A 205 4.28 -31.17 -7.67
N GLY A 206 3.28 -30.87 -6.83
CA GLY A 206 2.76 -31.80 -5.81
C GLY A 206 3.76 -32.19 -4.72
N GLY A 207 4.75 -31.35 -4.42
CA GLY A 207 5.78 -31.61 -3.41
C GLY A 207 5.26 -31.56 -1.96
N ASP A 208 6.15 -31.45 -0.97
CA ASP A 208 5.75 -31.25 0.43
C ASP A 208 5.47 -29.76 0.71
N LEU A 209 4.20 -29.42 0.95
CA LEU A 209 3.75 -28.06 1.25
C LEU A 209 4.45 -27.48 2.49
N ILE A 210 4.71 -28.32 3.49
CA ILE A 210 5.32 -27.92 4.75
C ILE A 210 6.75 -27.44 4.48
N VAL A 211 7.52 -28.19 3.68
CA VAL A 211 8.88 -27.81 3.28
C VAL A 211 8.88 -26.50 2.48
N VAL A 212 7.90 -26.31 1.59
CA VAL A 212 7.77 -25.06 0.82
C VAL A 212 7.49 -23.87 1.75
N LEU A 213 6.55 -24.01 2.69
CA LEU A 213 6.20 -22.95 3.65
C LEU A 213 7.38 -22.62 4.59
N GLU A 214 8.12 -23.61 5.08
CA GLU A 214 9.30 -23.39 5.93
C GLU A 214 10.42 -22.66 5.18
N ARG A 215 10.70 -23.05 3.93
CA ARG A 215 11.67 -22.37 3.07
C ARG A 215 11.25 -20.92 2.79
N LEU A 216 9.96 -20.68 2.58
CA LEU A 216 9.43 -19.33 2.40
C LEU A 216 9.59 -18.50 3.67
N GLY A 217 9.25 -19.03 4.84
CA GLY A 217 9.44 -18.36 6.12
C GLY A 217 10.91 -17.99 6.37
N ALA A 218 11.85 -18.91 6.08
CA ALA A 218 13.28 -18.64 6.13
C ALA A 218 13.70 -17.53 5.16
N SER A 219 13.28 -17.61 3.90
CA SER A 219 13.60 -16.60 2.87
C SER A 219 13.07 -15.20 3.23
N VAL A 220 11.87 -15.11 3.81
CA VAL A 220 11.29 -13.84 4.27
C VAL A 220 12.12 -13.26 5.43
N ARG A 221 12.54 -14.08 6.40
CA ARG A 221 13.40 -13.65 7.51
C ARG A 221 14.75 -13.15 7.01
N ASP A 222 15.40 -13.88 6.11
CA ASP A 222 16.68 -13.47 5.51
C ASP A 222 16.55 -12.11 4.83
N ARG A 223 15.46 -11.90 4.10
CA ARG A 223 15.16 -10.61 3.47
C ARG A 223 14.94 -9.49 4.49
N GLN A 224 14.23 -9.74 5.58
CA GLN A 224 14.05 -8.76 6.65
C GLN A 224 15.39 -8.39 7.31
N HIS A 225 16.24 -9.37 7.60
CA HIS A 225 17.56 -9.13 8.17
C HIS A 225 18.45 -8.34 7.21
N PHE A 226 18.39 -8.64 5.91
CA PHE A 226 19.11 -7.89 4.90
C PHE A 226 18.68 -6.41 4.87
N ILE A 227 17.37 -6.15 4.82
CA ILE A 227 16.83 -4.79 4.82
C ILE A 227 17.20 -4.06 6.13
N ALA A 228 17.10 -4.73 7.28
CA ALA A 228 17.46 -4.13 8.57
C ALA A 228 18.94 -3.73 8.63
N ARG A 229 19.84 -4.58 8.10
CA ARG A 229 21.28 -4.26 8.01
C ARG A 229 21.54 -3.07 7.08
N GLN A 230 20.88 -3.02 5.93
CA GLN A 230 20.99 -1.92 4.98
C GLN A 230 20.46 -0.60 5.57
N GLN A 231 19.36 -0.66 6.32
CA GLN A 231 18.84 0.51 7.04
C GLN A 231 19.83 0.98 8.12
N ALA A 232 20.34 0.08 8.96
CA ALA A 232 21.32 0.42 9.98
C ALA A 232 22.58 1.06 9.39
N ALA A 233 23.07 0.55 8.26
CA ALA A 233 24.24 1.09 7.58
C ALA A 233 24.00 2.46 6.93
N THR A 234 22.78 2.71 6.41
CA THR A 234 22.49 3.94 5.67
C THR A 234 21.99 5.08 6.56
N VAL A 235 21.34 4.82 7.70
CA VAL A 235 20.71 5.84 8.56
C VAL A 235 21.68 6.97 8.93
N SER A 236 22.92 6.67 9.30
CA SER A 236 23.93 7.68 9.67
C SER A 236 24.22 8.64 8.51
N SER A 237 24.43 8.12 7.29
CA SER A 237 24.69 8.91 6.09
C SER A 237 23.49 9.79 5.70
N ARG A 238 22.25 9.31 5.92
CA ARG A 238 21.03 10.06 5.62
C ARG A 238 20.86 11.26 6.55
N TRP A 239 21.10 11.08 7.84
CA TRP A 239 21.02 12.17 8.82
C TRP A 239 22.07 13.25 8.59
N ALA A 240 23.31 12.85 8.31
CA ALA A 240 24.38 13.80 7.99
C ALA A 240 24.04 14.63 6.73
N ALA A 241 23.54 13.98 5.68
CA ALA A 241 23.12 14.66 4.45
C ALA A 241 21.95 15.63 4.69
N LEU A 242 20.96 15.22 5.50
CA LEU A 242 19.82 16.08 5.87
C LEU A 242 20.28 17.34 6.61
N MET A 243 21.21 17.20 7.55
CA MET A 243 21.77 18.33 8.30
C MET A 243 22.50 19.30 7.37
N MET A 244 23.35 18.79 6.46
CA MET A 244 24.10 19.62 5.52
C MET A 244 23.20 20.43 4.58
N ILE A 245 22.09 19.83 4.11
CA ILE A 245 21.12 20.52 3.26
C ILE A 245 20.33 21.56 4.07
N SER A 246 20.03 21.31 5.34
CA SER A 246 19.16 22.16 6.16
C SER A 246 19.85 23.43 6.68
N ILE A 247 21.15 23.38 6.99
CA ILE A 247 21.93 24.52 7.51
C ILE A 247 21.72 25.83 6.72
N PRO A 248 21.88 25.88 5.38
CA PRO A 248 21.75 27.13 4.63
C PRO A 248 20.34 27.73 4.73
N PHE A 249 19.29 26.91 4.81
CA PHE A 249 17.91 27.40 4.98
C PHE A 249 17.67 27.95 6.39
N ILE A 250 18.23 27.30 7.42
CA ILE A 250 18.15 27.78 8.80
C ILE A 250 18.86 29.13 8.93
N VAL A 251 20.10 29.22 8.41
CA VAL A 251 20.89 30.47 8.43
C VAL A 251 20.15 31.57 7.69
N LEU A 252 19.61 31.29 6.50
CA LEU A 252 18.83 32.26 5.72
C LEU A 252 17.59 32.76 6.47
N THR A 253 16.84 31.84 7.10
CA THR A 253 15.63 32.18 7.87
C THR A 253 15.96 33.04 9.09
N ILE A 254 17.01 32.69 9.83
CA ILE A 254 17.46 33.47 10.99
C ILE A 254 17.89 34.86 10.53
N TYR A 255 18.70 34.95 9.47
CA TYR A 255 19.16 36.24 8.93
C TYR A 255 18.01 37.11 8.44
N SER A 256 17.01 36.54 7.76
CA SER A 256 15.84 37.29 7.30
C SER A 256 14.99 37.82 8.45
N ALA A 257 14.88 37.07 9.55
CA ALA A 257 14.07 37.47 10.70
C ALA A 257 14.80 38.49 11.60
N TRP A 258 16.12 38.37 11.74
CA TRP A 258 16.90 39.22 12.65
C TRP A 258 17.42 40.49 11.96
N TYR A 259 17.68 40.45 10.66
CA TYR A 259 18.25 41.56 9.89
C TYR A 259 17.45 41.82 8.58
N PRO A 260 16.19 42.28 8.69
CA PRO A 260 15.33 42.50 7.52
C PRO A 260 15.90 43.53 6.52
N SER A 261 16.61 44.55 6.99
CA SER A 261 17.27 45.57 6.15
C SER A 261 18.39 45.01 5.27
N TYR A 262 19.06 43.95 5.71
CA TYR A 262 20.06 43.25 4.90
C TYR A 262 19.41 42.52 3.73
N PHE A 263 18.24 41.92 3.96
CA PHE A 263 17.50 41.17 2.94
C PHE A 263 16.95 42.11 1.86
N GLU A 264 16.41 43.27 2.24
CA GLU A 264 15.92 44.30 1.30
C GLU A 264 17.03 44.87 0.40
N THR A 265 18.24 45.04 0.94
CA THR A 265 19.42 45.49 0.17
C THR A 265 19.87 44.41 -0.82
N LEU A 266 19.81 43.14 -0.41
CA LEU A 266 20.15 41.97 -1.23
C LEU A 266 19.15 41.77 -2.38
N THR A 267 17.85 42.02 -2.15
CA THR A 267 16.81 41.90 -3.17
C THR A 267 16.68 43.13 -4.07
N SER A 268 17.10 44.33 -3.63
CA SER A 268 17.08 45.54 -4.47
C SER A 268 18.24 45.60 -5.48
N SER A 269 19.41 45.02 -5.16
CA SER A 269 20.57 45.05 -6.05
C SER A 269 20.56 43.90 -7.08
N LYS A 270 20.81 44.21 -8.36
CA LYS A 270 20.91 43.19 -9.44
C LYS A 270 21.95 42.10 -9.13
N ALA A 271 23.09 42.48 -8.53
CA ALA A 271 24.12 41.52 -8.13
C ALA A 271 23.67 40.62 -6.96
N GLY A 272 22.87 41.17 -6.05
CA GLY A 272 22.27 40.43 -4.94
C GLY A 272 21.21 39.43 -5.42
N GLN A 273 20.33 39.84 -6.35
CA GLN A 273 19.35 38.94 -6.97
C GLN A 273 20.01 37.77 -7.71
N ILE A 274 21.08 38.02 -8.49
CA ILE A 274 21.81 36.96 -9.19
C ILE A 274 22.45 35.98 -8.20
N SER A 275 23.06 36.50 -7.13
CA SER A 275 23.70 35.67 -6.09
C SER A 275 22.68 34.84 -5.32
N PHE A 276 21.51 35.41 -5.03
CA PHE A 276 20.41 34.72 -4.36
C PHE A 276 19.85 33.58 -5.23
N TRP A 277 19.49 33.86 -6.49
CA TRP A 277 18.99 32.83 -7.41
C TRP A 277 20.05 31.78 -7.75
N GLY A 278 21.33 32.17 -7.84
CA GLY A 278 22.46 31.25 -7.98
C GLY A 278 22.59 30.30 -6.78
N GLY A 279 22.47 30.83 -5.56
CA GLY A 279 22.45 30.03 -4.34
C GLY A 279 21.26 29.07 -4.28
N VAL A 280 20.06 29.54 -4.58
CA VAL A 280 18.83 28.72 -4.59
C VAL A 280 18.92 27.60 -5.61
N THR A 281 19.35 27.90 -6.85
CA THR A 281 19.52 26.89 -7.90
C THR A 281 20.62 25.89 -7.57
N GLY A 282 21.73 26.34 -6.97
CA GLY A 282 22.79 25.47 -6.46
C GLY A 282 22.31 24.53 -5.36
N LEU A 283 21.55 25.04 -4.38
CA LEU A 283 20.96 24.25 -3.31
C LEU A 283 19.94 23.23 -3.82
N LEU A 284 19.08 23.64 -4.75
CA LEU A 284 18.12 22.74 -5.39
C LEU A 284 18.83 21.63 -6.15
N THR A 285 19.85 21.98 -6.95
CA THR A 285 20.64 21.01 -7.72
C THR A 285 21.38 20.04 -6.80
N GLY A 286 22.04 20.55 -5.75
CA GLY A 286 22.74 19.75 -4.75
C GLY A 286 21.80 18.81 -4.00
N SER A 287 20.64 19.32 -3.56
CA SER A 287 19.61 18.51 -2.90
C SER A 287 19.08 17.40 -3.81
N LEU A 288 18.83 17.69 -5.09
CA LEU A 288 18.40 16.68 -6.06
C LEU A 288 19.46 15.60 -6.29
N ILE A 289 20.74 15.97 -6.37
CA ILE A 289 21.84 15.01 -6.52
C ILE A 289 21.92 14.09 -5.29
N VAL A 290 21.86 14.66 -4.08
CA VAL A 290 21.86 13.88 -2.83
C VAL A 290 20.68 12.92 -2.80
N GLN A 291 19.47 13.39 -3.08
CA GLN A 291 18.28 12.54 -3.12
C GLN A 291 18.39 11.43 -4.17
N ARG A 292 18.98 11.72 -5.34
CA ARG A 292 19.20 10.73 -6.40
C ARG A 292 20.20 9.66 -5.98
N ILE A 293 21.28 10.03 -5.30
CA ILE A 293 22.27 9.08 -4.77
C ILE A 293 21.62 8.20 -3.70
N LEU A 294 20.90 8.81 -2.77
CA LEU A 294 20.25 8.11 -1.67
C LEU A 294 19.11 7.18 -2.12
N GLY A 295 18.36 7.59 -3.14
CA GLY A 295 17.27 6.81 -3.72
C GLY A 295 17.74 5.63 -4.58
N ARG A 296 18.97 5.65 -5.10
CA ARG A 296 19.57 4.50 -5.81
C ARG A 296 19.92 3.37 -4.84
N THR A 297 20.35 3.70 -3.63
CA THR A 297 20.71 2.71 -2.60
C THR A 297 19.50 1.93 -2.08
N THR A 298 18.29 2.48 -2.16
CA THR A 298 17.05 1.82 -1.70
C THR A 298 16.40 0.87 -2.72
N ARG A 299 16.96 0.72 -3.93
CA ARG A 299 16.43 -0.18 -4.97
C ARG A 299 17.13 -1.55 -5.04
N PHE A 300 18.07 -1.82 -4.14
CA PHE A 300 18.71 -3.12 -3.96
C PHE A 300 18.14 -3.81 -2.72
#